data_AF-A0A7C0Y494-F1
#
_entry.id   AF-A0A7C0Y494-F1
#
_cell.length_a   1.000
_cell.length_b   1.000
_cell.length_c   1.000
_cell.angle_alpha   90.00
_cell.angle_beta   90.00
_cell.angle_gamma   90.00
#
_symmetry.space_group_name_H-M   'P 1'
#
loop_
_entity.id
_entity.type
_entity.pdbx_description
1 polymer ?
#
loop_
_entity_poly.entity_id
_entity_poly.type
_entity_poly.pdbx_seq_one_letter_code
_entity_poly.pdbx_strand_id
1 'polypeptide(L)'
;MMSAILLKIIKELVTKTGRPVYTKEILRAVEKANHIEMENIGRNLALLERKGFLNSVFDESTKDYVWMISFDNYYKNLIKEFEELMSYSLYSVDILTNKEG
;
A
#
# COMPACT_ATOMS: atom_id res chain seq x y z
N MET A 1 -3.13 -18.57 -0.12
CA MET A 1 -2.95 -18.24 -1.56
C MET A 1 -1.66 -17.42 -1.70
N MET A 2 -0.82 -17.69 -2.72
CA MET A 2 0.52 -17.10 -2.88
C MET A 2 0.55 -15.57 -2.77
N SER A 3 -0.41 -14.88 -3.40
CA SER A 3 -0.56 -13.42 -3.36
C SER A 3 -0.73 -12.86 -1.95
N ALA A 4 -1.36 -13.61 -1.02
CA ALA A 4 -1.55 -13.16 0.36
C ALA A 4 -0.25 -13.20 1.16
N ILE A 5 0.59 -14.23 0.93
CA ILE A 5 1.91 -14.35 1.56
C ILE A 5 2.82 -13.23 1.03
N LEU A 6 2.81 -13.01 -0.28
CA LEU A 6 3.59 -11.95 -0.91
C LEU A 6 3.20 -10.56 -0.39
N LEU A 7 1.90 -10.27 -0.28
CA LEU A 7 1.41 -9.02 0.31
C LEU A 7 1.86 -8.86 1.77
N LYS A 8 1.86 -9.94 2.56
CA LYS A 8 2.36 -9.91 3.94
C LYS A 8 3.85 -9.55 4.00
N ILE A 9 4.69 -10.20 3.17
CA ILE A 9 6.12 -9.90 3.08
C ILE A 9 6.36 -8.44 2.73
N ILE A 10 5.64 -7.92 1.73
CA ILE A 10 5.74 -6.51 1.31
C ILE A 10 5.37 -5.57 2.46
N LYS A 11 4.27 -5.85 3.18
CA LYS A 11 3.87 -5.07 4.36
C LYS A 11 4.94 -5.04 5.43
N GLU A 12 5.51 -6.20 5.77
CA GLU A 12 6.59 -6.29 6.76
C GLU A 12 7.84 -5.50 6.34
N LEU A 13 8.23 -5.56 5.06
CA LEU A 13 9.35 -4.78 4.53
C LEU A 13 9.07 -3.27 4.58
N VAL A 14 7.88 -2.83 4.17
CA VAL A 14 7.48 -1.41 4.24
C VAL A 14 7.47 -0.93 5.69
N THR A 15 6.86 -1.67 6.62
CA THR A 15 6.83 -1.31 8.04
C THR A 15 8.23 -1.23 8.64
N LYS A 16 9.13 -2.13 8.28
CA LYS A 16 10.51 -2.14 8.80
C LYS A 16 11.36 -0.99 8.24
N THR A 17 11.17 -0.64 6.97
CA THR A 17 12.01 0.34 6.27
C THR A 17 11.43 1.75 6.26
N GLY A 18 10.13 1.90 6.53
CA GLY A 18 9.42 3.16 6.43
C GLY A 18 9.28 3.69 5.00
N ARG A 19 9.54 2.87 3.98
CA ARG A 19 9.52 3.30 2.57
C ARG A 19 8.95 2.25 1.62
N PRO A 20 8.58 2.64 0.38
CA PRO A 20 8.30 1.70 -0.69
C PRO A 20 9.47 0.74 -0.94
N VAL A 21 9.15 -0.45 -1.47
CA VAL A 21 10.08 -1.56 -1.58
C VAL A 21 10.36 -1.91 -3.03
N TYR A 22 11.62 -2.19 -3.36
CA TYR A 22 12.01 -2.59 -4.71
C TYR A 22 11.74 -4.08 -4.97
N THR A 23 11.51 -4.46 -6.23
CA THR A 23 11.31 -5.89 -6.60
C THR A 23 12.45 -6.76 -6.10
N LYS A 24 13.70 -6.31 -6.25
CA LYS A 24 14.87 -7.06 -5.75
C LYS A 24 14.85 -7.32 -4.23
N GLU A 25 14.27 -6.41 -3.45
CA GLU A 25 14.14 -6.59 -2.00
C GLU A 25 13.07 -7.62 -1.67
N ILE A 26 11.97 -7.61 -2.42
CA ILE A 26 10.91 -8.61 -2.32
C ILE A 26 11.46 -9.99 -2.67
N LEU A 27 12.19 -10.13 -3.78
CA LEU A 27 12.80 -11.39 -4.20
C LEU A 27 13.72 -11.96 -3.11
N ARG A 28 14.62 -11.14 -2.55
CA ARG A 28 15.51 -11.57 -1.46
C ARG A 28 14.76 -12.00 -0.20
N ALA A 29 13.67 -11.32 0.14
CA ALA A 29 12.84 -11.70 1.29
C ALA A 29 12.10 -13.02 1.04
N VAL A 30 11.66 -13.23 -0.20
CA VAL A 30 11.00 -14.45 -0.65
C VAL A 30 11.96 -15.64 -0.66
N GLU A 31 13.19 -15.48 -1.15
CA GLU A 31 14.25 -16.52 -1.08
C GLU A 31 14.46 -16.99 0.35
N LYS A 32 14.59 -16.05 1.28
CA LYS A 32 14.80 -16.35 2.70
C LYS A 32 13.61 -17.05 3.34
N ALA A 33 12.40 -16.84 2.81
CA ALA A 33 11.19 -17.44 3.33
C ALA A 33 11.02 -18.92 2.90
N ASN A 34 11.88 -19.49 2.03
CA ASN A 34 11.95 -20.91 1.62
C ASN A 34 10.65 -21.62 1.18
N HIS A 35 9.54 -20.90 1.06
CA HIS A 35 8.18 -21.48 0.88
C HIS A 35 7.47 -20.97 -0.37
N ILE A 36 8.16 -20.28 -1.27
CA ILE A 36 7.55 -19.62 -2.42
C ILE A 36 8.33 -19.95 -3.69
N GLU A 37 7.63 -20.52 -4.67
CA GLU A 37 8.15 -20.69 -6.02
C GLU A 37 8.39 -19.32 -6.67
N MET A 38 9.65 -19.05 -6.96
CA MET A 38 10.14 -17.84 -7.64
C MET A 38 9.39 -17.52 -8.93
N GLU A 39 9.03 -18.55 -9.69
CA GLU A 39 8.45 -18.45 -11.04
C GLU A 39 7.11 -17.70 -11.09
N ASN A 40 6.47 -17.49 -9.93
CA ASN A 40 5.15 -16.87 -9.85
C ASN A 40 5.13 -15.49 -9.19
N ILE A 41 6.26 -14.94 -8.73
CA ILE A 41 6.28 -13.67 -7.98
C ILE A 41 5.77 -12.51 -8.84
N GLY A 42 6.29 -12.33 -10.05
CA GLY A 42 5.87 -11.24 -10.95
C GLY A 42 4.38 -11.28 -11.28
N ARG A 43 3.82 -12.48 -11.52
CA ARG A 43 2.38 -12.66 -11.75
C ARG A 43 1.54 -12.29 -10.53
N ASN A 44 2.01 -12.63 -9.33
CA ASN A 44 1.32 -12.29 -8.08
C ASN A 44 1.42 -10.79 -7.76
N LEU A 45 2.54 -10.14 -8.05
CA LEU A 45 2.69 -8.68 -7.93
C LEU A 45 1.70 -7.96 -8.85
N ALA A 46 1.66 -8.32 -10.14
CA ALA A 46 0.71 -7.76 -11.10
C ALA A 46 -0.75 -8.07 -10.74
N LEU A 47 -1.03 -9.21 -10.10
CA LEU A 47 -2.37 -9.53 -9.58
C LEU A 47 -2.75 -8.62 -8.41
N LEU A 48 -1.83 -8.37 -7.47
CA LEU A 48 -2.05 -7.50 -6.33
C LEU A 48 -2.26 -6.04 -6.76
N GLU A 49 -1.52 -5.60 -7.78
CA GLU A 49 -1.69 -4.28 -8.39
C GLU A 49 -3.05 -4.14 -9.08
N ARG A 50 -3.45 -5.10 -9.93
CA ARG A 50 -4.78 -5.11 -10.56
C ARG A 50 -5.94 -5.14 -9.56
N LYS A 51 -5.73 -5.75 -8.39
CA LYS A 51 -6.69 -5.76 -7.28
C LYS A 51 -6.65 -4.51 -6.41
N GLY A 52 -5.76 -3.56 -6.72
CA GLY A 52 -5.61 -2.30 -6.00
C GLY A 52 -4.96 -2.44 -4.62
N PHE A 53 -4.28 -3.55 -4.31
CA PHE A 53 -3.53 -3.68 -3.06
C PHE A 53 -2.16 -3.00 -3.12
N LEU A 54 -1.59 -2.94 -4.32
CA LEU A 54 -0.29 -2.33 -4.58
C LEU A 54 -0.40 -1.34 -5.74
N ASN A 55 0.52 -0.38 -5.77
CA ASN A 55 0.84 0.43 -6.93
C ASN A 55 2.32 0.23 -7.25
N SER A 56 2.70 0.25 -8.52
CA SER A 56 4.10 0.19 -8.92
C SER A 56 4.52 1.41 -9.75
N VAL A 57 5.81 1.76 -9.65
CA VAL A 57 6.47 2.76 -10.50
C VAL A 57 7.81 2.17 -10.93
N PHE A 58 8.16 2.29 -12.20
CA PHE A 58 9.49 1.92 -12.68
C PHE A 58 10.50 3.02 -12.36
N ASP A 59 11.56 2.69 -11.63
CA ASP A 59 12.67 3.59 -11.34
C ASP A 59 13.79 3.37 -12.36
N GLU A 60 13.95 4.35 -13.25
CA GLU A 60 14.96 4.34 -14.32
C GLU A 60 16.40 4.31 -13.79
N SER A 61 16.65 4.84 -12.60
CA SER A 61 18.00 4.92 -12.03
C SER A 61 18.50 3.56 -11.54
N THR A 62 17.60 2.75 -11.00
CA THR A 62 17.91 1.41 -10.47
C THR A 62 17.49 0.28 -11.41
N LYS A 63 16.79 0.62 -12.51
CA LYS A 63 16.21 -0.33 -13.48
C LYS A 63 15.34 -1.39 -12.79
N ASP A 64 14.54 -0.96 -11.81
CA ASP A 64 13.70 -1.83 -11.00
C ASP A 64 12.34 -1.18 -10.73
N TYR A 65 11.32 -1.99 -10.45
CA TYR A 65 10.03 -1.52 -9.99
C TYR A 65 10.05 -1.27 -8.49
N VAL A 66 9.49 -0.13 -8.10
CA VAL A 66 9.18 0.25 -6.73
C VAL A 66 7.71 -0.03 -6.46
N TRP A 67 7.45 -0.82 -5.41
CA TRP A 67 6.12 -1.24 -5.00
C TRP A 67 5.67 -0.50 -3.75
N MET A 68 4.46 0.05 -3.81
CA MET A 68 3.82 0.81 -2.76
C MET A 68 2.52 0.12 -2.35
N ILE A 69 2.21 0.12 -1.06
CA ILE A 69 0.87 -0.29 -0.62
C ILE A 69 -0.11 0.79 -1.06
N SER A 70 -1.17 0.41 -1.77
CA SER A 70 -2.16 1.37 -2.23
C SER A 70 -2.94 1.94 -1.04
N PHE A 71 -2.95 3.27 -0.92
CA PHE A 71 -3.65 4.01 0.13
C PHE A 71 -5.18 4.00 -0.05
N ASP A 72 -5.68 3.75 -1.26
CA ASP A 72 -7.12 3.78 -1.55
C ASP A 72 -7.90 2.66 -0.84
N ASN A 73 -7.29 1.48 -0.73
CA ASN A 73 -7.86 0.37 0.04
C ASN A 73 -7.63 0.55 1.56
N TYR A 74 -6.60 1.30 1.96
CA TYR A 74 -6.38 1.64 3.37
C TYR A 74 -7.47 2.58 3.87
N TYR A 75 -7.77 3.68 3.15
CA TYR A 75 -8.85 4.60 3.51
C TYR A 75 -10.23 3.95 3.46
N LYS A 76 -10.56 3.14 2.45
CA LYS A 76 -11.88 2.46 2.41
C LYS A 76 -12.13 1.57 3.62
N ASN A 77 -11.08 0.90 4.12
CA ASN A 77 -11.18 0.08 5.33
C ASN A 77 -11.16 0.94 6.60
N LEU A 78 -10.34 2.00 6.66
CA LEU A 78 -10.31 2.95 7.78
C LEU A 78 -11.62 3.73 7.93
N ILE A 79 -12.20 4.20 6.83
CA ILE A 79 -13.51 4.86 6.80
C ILE A 79 -14.59 3.90 7.30
N LYS A 80 -14.49 2.61 6.97
CA LYS A 80 -15.44 1.59 7.44
C LYS A 80 -15.24 1.21 8.91
N GLU A 81 -14.01 1.20 9.40
CA GLU A 81 -13.67 0.90 10.79
C GLU A 81 -13.88 2.11 11.72
N PHE A 82 -13.84 3.32 11.18
CA PHE A 82 -14.00 4.57 11.90
C PHE A 82 -14.96 5.51 11.15
N GLU A 83 -16.17 5.04 10.83
CA GLU A 83 -17.20 5.86 10.17
C GLU A 83 -17.44 7.17 10.95
N GLU A 84 -17.26 7.12 12.27
CA GLU A 84 -17.38 8.25 13.20
C GLU A 84 -16.33 9.35 12.96
N LEU A 85 -15.15 9.06 12.42
CA LEU A 85 -14.15 10.10 12.12
C LEU A 85 -14.54 10.95 10.90
N MET A 86 -15.38 10.42 10.01
CA MET A 86 -15.91 11.15 8.86
C MET A 86 -17.13 12.03 9.22
N SER A 87 -17.82 11.76 10.33
CA SER A 87 -18.92 12.60 10.80
C SER A 87 -18.46 13.90 11.46
N TYR A 88 -17.19 13.97 11.89
CA TYR A 88 -16.63 15.16 12.55
C TYR A 88 -15.99 16.21 11.61
N SER A 89 -15.87 15.95 10.29
CA SER A 89 -15.26 16.91 9.35
C SER A 89 -16.21 17.63 8.39
N LEU A 90 -17.53 17.44 8.50
CA LEU A 90 -18.50 18.16 7.64
C LEU A 90 -19.44 19.12 8.37
N TYR A 91 -19.40 19.21 9.72
CA TYR A 91 -20.24 20.15 10.48
C TYR A 91 -19.56 20.72 11.73
N SER A 92 -18.33 21.23 11.58
CA SER A 92 -17.90 22.34 12.42
C SER A 92 -17.08 23.32 11.59
N VAL A 93 -17.37 24.60 11.46
CA VAL A 93 -18.48 25.45 11.89
C VAL A 93 -18.34 26.72 11.01
N ASP A 94 -19.44 27.27 10.50
CA ASP A 94 -19.54 28.66 10.01
C ASP A 94 -19.25 29.67 11.13
N ILE A 95 -18.00 29.79 11.59
CA ILE A 95 -17.55 30.86 12.48
C ILE A 95 -16.24 31.42 11.91
N LEU A 96 -16.33 32.69 11.49
CA LEU A 96 -15.26 33.63 11.10
C LEU A 96 -15.14 34.04 9.62
N THR A 97 -16.23 34.03 8.84
CA THR A 97 -16.33 35.01 7.74
C THR A 97 -17.58 35.88 7.87
N ASN A 98 -17.34 37.15 8.18
CA ASN A 98 -18.22 38.32 8.07
C ASN A 98 -19.44 38.44 8.99
N LYS A 99 -19.20 39.04 10.17
CA LYS A 99 -19.98 40.20 10.63
C LYS A 99 -19.04 41.28 11.21
N GLU A 100 -18.32 41.93 10.32
CA GLU A 100 -18.09 43.38 10.46
C GLU A 100 -18.98 44.05 9.41
N GLY A 101 -19.84 44.96 9.84
CA GLY A 101 -20.83 45.66 9.01
C GLY A 101 -22.12 45.94 9.76
#